data_AF-A0A3B8PX86-F1
#
_entry.id   AF-A0A3B8PX86-F1
#
_cell.length_a   1.000
_cell.length_b   1.000
_cell.length_c   1.000
_cell.angle_alpha   90.00
_cell.angle_beta   90.00
_cell.angle_gamma   90.00
#
_symmetry.space_group_name_H-M   'P 1'
#
loop_
_entity.id
_entity.type
_entity.pdbx_description
1 polymer ?
#
loop_
_entity_poly.entity_id
_entity_poly.type
_entity_poly.pdbx_seq_one_letter_code
_entity_poly.pdbx_strand_id
1 'polypeptide(L)'
;VMSLEEVLYLLEGGDRETRRDRRDPRKYYISIFGKPAATGSWGWRFEGHHISLNYTFVDGKLASTTPEFFGANPGTINAGPGRQIRVLGPEEDLARSILTGCTPAQEKIAWRSKKAPDDLRGGGVAQPETTAPVGLPVSKMGAAQKKLMQTLLTEYLKNMPADVEKLRRAEINKAGIENIYFAWWGSQKRDERHYYRVQGPTFLVEYNNTQNSANHVHSIWRNLAGDFNIPVAEGK
;
A
#
# COMPACT_ATOMS: atom_id res chain seq x y z
N VAL A 1 2.88 13.52 0.87
CA VAL A 1 2.00 13.28 -0.30
C VAL A 1 1.32 14.55 -0.77
N MET A 2 0.43 15.18 0.00
CA MET A 2 -0.29 16.40 -0.44
C MET A 2 0.61 17.52 -0.98
N SER A 3 1.73 17.80 -0.31
CA SER A 3 2.69 18.82 -0.76
C SER A 3 3.34 18.51 -2.11
N LEU A 4 3.29 17.27 -2.58
CA LEU A 4 3.84 16.88 -3.89
C LEU A 4 2.98 17.37 -5.07
N GLU A 5 1.73 17.77 -4.83
CA GLU A 5 0.93 18.43 -5.86
C GLU A 5 1.61 19.70 -6.38
N GLU A 6 2.32 20.45 -5.52
CA GLU A 6 3.09 21.62 -5.96
C GLU A 6 4.28 21.23 -6.83
N VAL A 7 4.92 20.10 -6.54
CA VAL A 7 6.03 19.58 -7.34
C VAL A 7 5.51 19.13 -8.71
N LEU A 8 4.40 18.40 -8.75
CA LEU A 8 3.76 18.00 -10.01
C LEU A 8 3.31 19.18 -10.84
N TYR A 9 2.72 20.19 -10.21
CA TYR A 9 2.34 21.41 -10.92
C TYR A 9 3.54 22.03 -11.66
N LEU A 10 4.73 22.02 -11.05
CA LEU A 10 5.95 22.56 -11.65
C LEU A 10 6.53 21.64 -12.75
N LEU A 11 6.41 20.33 -12.60
CA LEU A 11 7.00 19.33 -13.51
C LEU A 11 6.11 19.03 -14.73
N GLU A 12 4.79 19.04 -14.55
CA GLU A 12 3.86 18.75 -15.64
C GLU A 12 3.83 19.89 -16.65
N GLY A 13 3.78 19.54 -17.94
CA GLY A 13 3.56 20.49 -19.03
C GLY A 13 2.08 20.83 -19.19
N GLY A 14 1.79 21.82 -20.03
CA GLY A 14 0.44 22.29 -20.33
C GLY A 14 0.14 23.69 -19.79
N ASP A 15 -1.05 24.19 -20.11
CA ASP A 15 -1.47 25.51 -19.66
C ASP A 15 -1.62 25.56 -18.13
N ARG A 16 -1.50 26.77 -17.57
CA ARG A 16 -1.48 26.98 -16.13
C ARG A 16 -2.80 26.57 -15.45
N GLU A 17 -3.92 26.82 -16.11
CA GLU A 17 -5.26 26.60 -15.55
C GLU A 17 -5.51 25.10 -15.40
N THR A 18 -5.29 24.32 -16.46
CA THR A 18 -5.39 22.85 -16.44
C THR A 18 -4.47 22.24 -15.39
N ARG A 19 -3.21 22.70 -15.29
CA ARG A 19 -2.27 22.16 -14.29
C ARG A 19 -2.71 22.48 -12.86
N ARG A 20 -3.18 23.69 -12.57
CA ARG A 20 -3.68 24.03 -11.22
C ARG A 20 -4.99 23.34 -10.88
N ASP A 21 -5.86 23.12 -11.86
CA ASP A 21 -7.06 22.34 -11.62
C ASP A 21 -6.72 20.90 -11.23
N ARG A 22 -5.74 20.29 -11.90
CA ARG A 22 -5.32 18.90 -11.63
C ARG A 22 -4.42 18.74 -10.40
N ARG A 23 -3.65 19.78 -10.06
CA ARG A 23 -2.58 19.77 -9.05
C ARG A 23 -2.77 20.92 -8.06
N ASP A 24 -3.50 20.64 -7.00
CA ASP A 24 -3.71 21.56 -5.88
C ASP A 24 -3.65 20.79 -4.56
N PRO A 25 -2.72 21.10 -3.64
CA PRO A 25 -2.61 20.43 -2.34
C PRO A 25 -3.85 20.62 -1.45
N ARG A 26 -4.77 21.52 -1.81
CA ARG A 26 -6.03 21.78 -1.09
C ARG A 26 -7.21 20.96 -1.64
N LYS A 27 -7.04 20.25 -2.76
CA LYS A 27 -8.07 19.33 -3.31
C LYS A 27 -8.01 17.95 -2.64
N TYR A 28 -7.97 17.96 -1.31
CA TYR A 28 -8.08 16.78 -0.46
C TYR A 28 -9.27 16.99 0.48
N TYR A 29 -10.16 16.02 0.53
CA TYR A 29 -11.48 16.20 1.13
C TYR A 29 -11.75 15.16 2.21
N ILE A 30 -12.43 15.59 3.26
CA ILE A 30 -13.06 14.70 4.22
C ILE A 30 -14.52 14.53 3.80
N SER A 31 -14.91 13.29 3.53
CA SER A 31 -16.31 12.91 3.34
C SER A 31 -16.79 12.15 4.57
N ILE A 32 -17.95 12.52 5.10
CA ILE A 32 -18.60 11.84 6.23
C ILE A 32 -19.82 11.08 5.71
N PHE A 33 -19.93 9.81 6.09
CA PHE A 33 -21.02 8.92 5.71
C PHE A 33 -21.84 8.59 6.96
N GLY A 34 -23.13 8.93 6.93
CA GLY A 34 -24.00 8.84 8.11
C GLY A 34 -23.77 9.98 9.10
N LYS A 35 -24.32 9.85 10.30
CA LYS A 35 -24.18 10.83 11.38
C LYS A 35 -23.18 10.32 12.43
N PRO A 36 -22.08 11.03 12.70
CA PRO A 36 -21.18 10.68 13.80
C PRO A 36 -21.93 10.54 15.12
N ALA A 37 -21.86 9.35 15.71
CA ALA A 37 -22.57 8.99 16.93
C ALA A 37 -21.86 7.84 17.67
N ALA A 38 -22.18 7.69 18.96
CA ALA A 38 -21.70 6.58 19.79
C ALA A 38 -22.42 5.25 19.53
N THR A 39 -23.56 5.28 18.84
CA THR A 39 -24.38 4.12 18.49
C THR A 39 -24.70 4.13 16.99
N GLY A 40 -24.91 2.94 16.42
CA GLY A 40 -25.12 2.79 14.98
C GLY A 40 -23.82 2.90 14.19
N SER A 41 -23.96 2.98 12.86
CA SER A 41 -22.83 2.96 11.94
C SER A 41 -22.63 4.30 11.26
N TRP A 42 -21.38 4.76 11.22
CA TRP A 42 -20.97 5.92 10.44
C TRP A 42 -19.51 5.75 10.03
N GLY A 43 -19.05 6.54 9.08
CA GLY A 43 -17.66 6.49 8.66
C GLY A 43 -17.21 7.79 8.06
N TRP A 44 -15.91 7.88 7.79
CA TRP A 44 -15.36 8.98 7.05
C TRP A 44 -14.24 8.51 6.13
N ARG A 45 -14.04 9.27 5.07
CA ARG A 45 -12.97 9.08 4.10
C ARG A 45 -12.17 10.36 3.98
N PHE A 46 -10.85 10.25 3.94
CA PHE A 46 -9.97 11.33 3.53
C PHE A 46 -9.31 10.96 2.22
N GLU A 47 -9.55 11.75 1.16
CA GLU A 47 -9.06 11.41 -0.17
C GLU A 47 -8.59 12.61 -0.98
N GLY A 48 -7.74 12.32 -1.96
CA GLY A 48 -7.29 13.22 -3.01
C GLY A 48 -6.47 12.42 -4.03
N HIS A 49 -5.78 13.11 -4.92
CA HIS A 49 -5.09 12.51 -6.06
C HIS A 49 -4.16 11.32 -5.71
N HIS A 50 -3.46 11.34 -4.58
CA HIS A 50 -2.58 10.25 -4.13
C HIS A 50 -2.83 9.74 -2.71
N ILE A 51 -3.99 10.02 -2.11
CA ILE A 51 -4.37 9.47 -0.80
C ILE A 51 -5.82 9.00 -0.87
N SER A 52 -6.11 7.84 -0.28
CA SER A 52 -7.49 7.45 0.08
C SER A 52 -7.46 6.63 1.36
N LEU A 53 -7.95 7.21 2.45
CA LEU A 53 -8.01 6.59 3.77
C LEU A 53 -9.47 6.44 4.17
N ASN A 54 -9.85 5.26 4.67
CA ASN A 54 -11.25 4.93 4.93
C ASN A 54 -11.40 4.39 6.35
N TYR A 55 -12.35 4.95 7.10
CA TYR A 55 -12.63 4.56 8.48
C TYR A 55 -14.12 4.36 8.69
N THR A 56 -14.49 3.21 9.21
CA THR A 56 -15.89 2.88 9.55
C THR A 56 -15.97 2.58 11.03
N PHE A 57 -16.99 3.12 11.68
CA PHE A 57 -17.31 2.94 13.09
C PHE A 57 -18.67 2.26 13.23
N VAL A 58 -18.77 1.32 14.16
CA VAL A 58 -20.02 0.66 14.56
C VAL A 58 -20.10 0.69 16.07
N ASP A 59 -21.17 1.28 16.61
CA ASP A 59 -21.40 1.41 18.06
C ASP A 59 -20.20 1.99 18.80
N GLY A 60 -19.65 3.08 18.26
CA GLY A 60 -18.53 3.82 18.82
C GLY A 60 -17.17 3.11 18.72
N LYS A 61 -17.12 1.93 18.07
CA LYS A 61 -15.88 1.16 17.87
C LYS A 61 -15.43 1.25 16.43
N LEU A 62 -14.12 1.32 16.24
CA LEU A 62 -13.51 1.24 14.92
C LEU A 62 -13.72 -0.15 14.32
N ALA A 63 -14.50 -0.23 13.25
CA ALA A 63 -14.91 -1.47 12.59
C ALA A 63 -14.10 -1.78 11.32
N SER A 64 -13.66 -0.75 10.59
CA SER A 64 -12.79 -0.94 9.42
C SER A 64 -11.87 0.26 9.21
N THR A 65 -10.69 -0.01 8.64
CA THR A 65 -9.64 0.97 8.31
C THR A 65 -9.19 0.84 6.86
N THR A 66 -9.94 0.12 6.02
CA THR A 66 -9.55 -0.25 4.66
C THR A 66 -10.66 0.03 3.65
N PRO A 67 -10.33 0.37 2.39
CA PRO A 67 -8.97 0.44 1.84
C PRO A 67 -8.15 1.60 2.39
N GLU A 68 -6.84 1.39 2.42
CA GLU A 68 -5.87 2.44 2.69
C GLU A 68 -4.94 2.54 1.48
N PHE A 69 -4.88 3.72 0.88
CA PHE A 69 -4.06 3.98 -0.30
C PHE A 69 -3.16 5.18 -0.07
N PHE A 70 -1.88 4.99 -0.42
CA PHE A 70 -0.90 6.05 -0.54
C PHE A 70 -0.22 5.96 -1.90
N GLY A 71 -0.04 7.11 -2.54
CA GLY A 71 0.77 7.25 -3.73
C GLY A 71 1.69 8.45 -3.65
N ALA A 72 2.58 8.53 -4.63
CA ALA A 72 3.35 9.73 -4.89
C ALA A 72 3.83 9.75 -6.34
N ASN A 73 3.68 10.91 -6.97
CA ASN A 73 4.35 11.26 -8.20
C ASN A 73 4.88 12.69 -8.01
N PRO A 74 6.18 12.96 -8.20
CA PRO A 74 7.26 11.97 -8.24
C PRO A 74 7.41 11.21 -6.91
N GLY A 75 7.77 9.93 -6.95
CA GLY A 75 8.05 9.11 -5.77
C GLY A 75 9.38 9.47 -5.08
N THR A 76 10.34 9.95 -5.87
CA THR A 76 11.66 10.43 -5.44
C THR A 76 11.91 11.85 -5.97
N ILE A 77 12.33 12.75 -5.09
CA ILE A 77 12.66 14.15 -5.40
C ILE A 77 14.08 14.45 -4.96
N ASN A 78 14.85 15.09 -5.84
CA ASN A 78 16.12 15.70 -5.48
C ASN A 78 15.87 16.93 -4.57
N ALA A 79 16.34 16.87 -3.33
CA ALA A 79 16.18 17.92 -2.33
C ALA A 79 17.49 18.71 -2.09
N GLY A 80 18.39 18.72 -3.07
CA GLY A 80 19.70 19.35 -3.02
C GLY A 80 20.85 18.37 -2.74
N PRO A 81 22.09 18.85 -2.60
CA PRO A 81 23.27 18.00 -2.50
C PRO A 81 23.16 16.96 -1.38
N GLY A 82 23.25 15.67 -1.77
CA GLY A 82 23.18 14.54 -0.83
C GLY A 82 21.81 14.28 -0.20
N ARG A 83 20.74 14.97 -0.62
CA ARG A 83 19.41 14.85 -0.03
C ARG A 83 18.38 14.45 -1.06
N GLN A 84 17.52 13.52 -0.66
CA GLN A 84 16.35 13.11 -1.45
C GLN A 84 15.14 12.95 -0.53
N ILE A 85 13.97 13.27 -1.06
CA ILE A 85 12.69 12.85 -0.46
C ILE A 85 12.27 11.60 -1.21
N ARG A 86 11.99 10.51 -0.49
CA ARG A 86 11.48 9.25 -1.05
C ARG A 86 10.19 8.86 -0.33
N VAL A 87 9.06 9.10 -0.97
CA VAL A 87 7.77 8.67 -0.44
C VAL A 87 7.64 7.16 -0.68
N LEU A 88 7.31 6.42 0.37
CA LEU A 88 7.25 4.94 0.39
C LEU A 88 8.59 4.24 0.06
N GLY A 89 9.71 4.95 0.20
CA GLY A 89 11.05 4.41 -0.06
C GLY A 89 11.50 3.31 0.90
N PRO A 90 11.25 3.40 2.22
CA PRO A 90 11.58 2.32 3.15
C PRO A 90 10.88 1.00 2.82
N GLU A 91 9.60 1.05 2.42
CA GLU A 91 8.81 -0.11 2.00
C GLU A 91 9.44 -0.78 0.76
N GLU A 92 9.85 0.02 -0.23
CA GLU A 92 10.58 -0.46 -1.41
C GLU A 92 11.90 -1.16 -1.02
N ASP A 93 12.73 -0.50 -0.22
CA ASP A 93 14.07 -0.98 0.13
C ASP A 93 14.00 -2.29 0.94
N LEU A 94 13.06 -2.38 1.88
CA LEU A 94 12.80 -3.59 2.66
C LEU A 94 12.32 -4.74 1.78
N ALA A 95 11.36 -4.51 0.89
CA ALA A 95 10.86 -5.53 -0.03
C ALA A 95 11.95 -6.04 -0.99
N ARG A 96 12.78 -5.13 -1.53
CA ARG A 96 13.96 -5.51 -2.33
C ARG A 96 14.95 -6.33 -1.52
N SER A 97 15.19 -5.98 -0.26
CA SER A 97 16.09 -6.73 0.62
C SER A 97 15.60 -8.16 0.89
N ILE A 98 14.28 -8.37 0.97
CA ILE A 98 13.70 -9.72 1.07
C ILE A 98 13.98 -10.51 -0.21
N LEU A 99 13.79 -9.89 -1.38
CA LEU A 99 14.03 -10.52 -2.68
C LEU A 99 15.52 -10.85 -2.87
N THR A 100 16.43 -9.90 -2.64
CA THR A 100 17.87 -10.10 -2.84
C THR A 100 18.46 -11.08 -1.83
N GLY A 101 17.83 -11.22 -0.66
CA GLY A 101 18.17 -12.27 0.31
C GLY A 101 17.65 -13.66 -0.05
N CYS A 102 16.94 -13.84 -1.17
CA CYS A 102 16.45 -15.15 -1.59
C CYS A 102 17.59 -16.04 -2.10
N THR A 103 17.55 -17.32 -1.71
CA THR A 103 18.32 -18.37 -2.40
C THR A 103 17.78 -18.58 -3.82
N PRO A 104 18.54 -19.21 -4.74
CA PRO A 104 18.03 -19.52 -6.08
C PRO A 104 16.74 -20.34 -6.09
N ALA A 105 16.51 -21.18 -5.08
CA ALA A 105 15.28 -21.94 -4.93
C ALA A 105 14.11 -21.05 -4.47
N GLN A 106 14.35 -20.13 -3.54
CA GLN A 106 13.34 -19.17 -3.09
C GLN A 106 12.99 -18.16 -4.19
N GLU A 107 13.97 -17.70 -4.98
CA GLU A 107 13.77 -16.74 -6.06
C GLU A 107 12.77 -17.27 -7.09
N LYS A 108 12.86 -18.56 -7.45
CA LYS A 108 11.89 -19.23 -8.36
C LYS A 108 10.45 -19.21 -7.84
N ILE A 109 10.26 -19.07 -6.53
CA ILE A 109 8.95 -19.03 -5.89
C ILE A 109 8.48 -17.58 -5.73
N ALA A 110 9.34 -16.70 -5.18
CA ALA A 110 9.05 -15.31 -4.89
C ALA A 110 8.90 -14.44 -6.16
N TRP A 111 9.81 -14.59 -7.12
CA TRP A 111 9.88 -13.75 -8.32
C TRP A 111 8.97 -14.31 -9.42
N ARG A 112 7.70 -13.92 -9.35
CA ARG A 112 6.60 -14.49 -10.15
C ARG A 112 6.69 -14.15 -11.64
N SER A 113 7.25 -12.99 -11.99
CA SER A 113 7.51 -12.60 -13.38
C SER A 113 8.57 -11.50 -13.44
N LYS A 114 9.36 -11.49 -14.52
CA LYS A 114 10.29 -10.38 -14.82
C LYS A 114 9.55 -9.14 -15.36
N LYS A 115 8.24 -9.23 -15.65
CA LYS A 115 7.37 -8.12 -16.03
C LYS A 115 6.41 -7.76 -14.89
N ALA A 116 6.43 -6.51 -14.44
CA ALA A 116 5.46 -5.95 -13.50
C ALA A 116 4.15 -5.54 -14.20
N PRO A 117 2.99 -5.60 -13.52
CA PRO A 117 1.75 -4.98 -13.98
C PRO A 117 1.94 -3.46 -14.12
N ASP A 118 1.09 -2.80 -14.92
CA ASP A 118 1.20 -1.35 -15.17
C ASP A 118 0.71 -0.48 -14.00
N ASP A 119 -0.08 -1.07 -13.08
CA ASP A 119 -0.55 -0.46 -11.82
C ASP A 119 -0.91 -1.56 -10.80
N LEU A 120 -1.51 -1.18 -9.66
CA LEU A 120 -2.15 -2.06 -8.70
C LEU A 120 -3.25 -2.91 -9.36
N ARG A 121 -3.34 -4.20 -9.02
CA ARG A 121 -4.27 -5.11 -9.71
C ARG A 121 -5.74 -4.88 -9.35
N GLY A 122 -6.00 -4.42 -8.13
CA GLY A 122 -7.34 -4.09 -7.63
C GLY A 122 -7.73 -2.61 -7.75
N GLY A 123 -6.97 -1.81 -8.53
CA GLY A 123 -7.24 -0.38 -8.67
C GLY A 123 -8.68 -0.10 -9.11
N GLY A 124 -9.40 0.74 -8.35
CA GLY A 124 -10.78 1.12 -8.65
C GLY A 124 -11.85 0.07 -8.34
N VAL A 125 -11.48 -1.10 -7.81
CA VAL A 125 -12.44 -2.14 -7.41
C VAL A 125 -12.85 -1.93 -5.95
N ALA A 126 -14.14 -2.11 -5.63
CA ALA A 126 -14.66 -1.85 -4.29
C ALA A 126 -14.05 -2.77 -3.21
N GLN A 127 -13.94 -4.08 -3.50
CA GLN A 127 -13.48 -5.11 -2.57
C GLN A 127 -12.14 -5.73 -2.99
N PRO A 128 -11.34 -6.26 -2.05
CA PRO A 128 -10.03 -6.84 -2.38
C PRO A 128 -10.15 -8.11 -3.22
N GLU A 129 -9.07 -8.42 -3.94
CA GLU A 129 -8.88 -9.72 -4.56
C GLU A 129 -8.61 -10.77 -3.46
N THR A 130 -9.50 -11.75 -3.33
CA THR A 130 -9.40 -12.83 -2.33
C THR A 130 -8.75 -14.10 -2.88
N THR A 131 -8.05 -14.01 -4.01
CA THR A 131 -7.33 -15.15 -4.58
C THR A 131 -6.27 -15.67 -3.62
N ALA A 132 -6.00 -16.98 -3.73
CA ALA A 132 -5.00 -17.65 -2.91
C ALA A 132 -3.64 -16.93 -2.99
N PRO A 133 -2.90 -16.82 -1.87
CA PRO A 133 -1.63 -16.13 -1.86
C PRO A 133 -0.62 -16.82 -2.78
N VAL A 134 0.20 -15.99 -3.42
CA VAL A 134 1.27 -16.42 -4.31
C VAL A 134 2.62 -15.97 -3.74
N GLY A 135 3.70 -16.62 -4.17
CA GLY A 135 5.05 -16.24 -3.78
C GLY A 135 5.64 -17.09 -2.67
N LEU A 136 6.70 -16.58 -2.06
CA LEU A 136 7.46 -17.24 -1.00
C LEU A 136 6.70 -17.11 0.33
N PRO A 137 6.23 -18.21 0.93
CA PRO A 137 5.69 -18.16 2.28
C PRO A 137 6.80 -17.84 3.29
N VAL A 138 6.47 -17.07 4.32
CA VAL A 138 7.37 -16.74 5.43
C VAL A 138 7.86 -18.00 6.15
N SER A 139 7.07 -19.07 6.19
CA SER A 139 7.50 -20.38 6.70
C SER A 139 8.71 -20.99 6.01
N LYS A 140 9.02 -20.55 4.78
CA LYS A 140 10.21 -20.97 4.02
C LYS A 140 11.32 -19.91 4.01
N MET A 141 11.18 -18.84 4.80
CA MET A 141 12.20 -17.80 4.95
C MET A 141 13.18 -18.13 6.08
N GLY A 142 14.46 -17.76 5.91
CA GLY A 142 15.43 -17.77 7.00
C GLY A 142 15.20 -16.65 8.01
N ALA A 143 15.87 -16.71 9.17
CA ALA A 143 15.67 -15.74 10.27
C ALA A 143 15.85 -14.27 9.83
N ALA A 144 16.85 -13.98 8.98
CA ALA A 144 17.08 -12.63 8.46
C ALA A 144 15.93 -12.12 7.59
N GLN A 145 15.40 -12.95 6.68
CA GLN A 145 14.26 -12.61 5.84
C GLN A 145 12.97 -12.44 6.67
N LYS A 146 12.75 -13.29 7.69
CA LYS A 146 11.62 -13.14 8.62
C LYS A 146 11.67 -11.80 9.36
N LYS A 147 12.85 -11.38 9.82
CA LYS A 147 13.05 -10.07 10.44
C LYS A 147 12.74 -8.93 9.45
N LEU A 148 13.22 -9.03 8.21
CA LEU A 148 12.89 -8.05 7.17
C LEU A 148 11.38 -7.97 6.90
N MET A 149 10.69 -9.10 6.85
CA MET A 149 9.23 -9.14 6.71
C MET A 149 8.52 -8.45 7.88
N GLN A 150 8.94 -8.71 9.12
CA GLN A 150 8.40 -8.03 10.31
C GLN A 150 8.62 -6.51 10.26
N THR A 151 9.81 -6.07 9.83
CA THR A 151 10.13 -4.66 9.64
C THR A 151 9.26 -4.05 8.54
N LEU A 152 9.09 -4.74 7.40
CA LEU A 152 8.23 -4.28 6.30
C LEU A 152 6.78 -4.10 6.76
N LEU A 153 6.21 -5.09 7.45
CA LEU A 153 4.86 -4.96 8.00
C LEU A 153 4.77 -3.81 9.01
N THR A 154 5.79 -3.61 9.84
CA THR A 154 5.83 -2.49 10.77
C THR A 154 5.90 -1.14 10.06
N GLU A 155 6.62 -1.05 8.94
CA GLU A 155 6.67 0.16 8.11
C GLU A 155 5.29 0.55 7.58
N TYR A 156 4.50 -0.43 7.13
CA TYR A 156 3.12 -0.19 6.74
C TYR A 156 2.23 0.24 7.91
N LEU A 157 2.34 -0.46 9.05
CA LEU A 157 1.45 -0.22 10.18
C LEU A 157 1.68 1.12 10.87
N LYS A 158 2.92 1.62 10.94
CA LYS A 158 3.25 2.88 11.62
C LYS A 158 2.74 4.14 10.88
N ASN A 159 2.27 4.00 9.64
CA ASN A 159 1.65 5.10 8.91
C ASN A 159 0.27 5.48 9.49
N MET A 160 -0.28 4.65 10.39
CA MET A 160 -1.58 4.81 11.00
C MET A 160 -1.51 5.30 12.46
N PRO A 161 -2.59 5.88 13.01
CA PRO A 161 -2.70 6.13 14.44
C PRO A 161 -2.43 4.87 15.28
N ALA A 162 -1.86 5.03 16.47
CA ALA A 162 -1.40 3.93 17.32
C ALA A 162 -2.47 2.85 17.59
N ASP A 163 -3.74 3.25 17.73
CA ASP A 163 -4.84 2.31 17.96
C ASP A 163 -5.12 1.41 16.74
N VAL A 164 -5.01 1.97 15.52
CA VAL A 164 -5.17 1.24 14.26
C VAL A 164 -4.00 0.28 14.07
N GLU A 165 -2.77 0.75 14.31
CA GLU A 165 -1.57 -0.10 14.29
C GLU A 165 -1.76 -1.28 15.25
N LYS A 166 -2.15 -1.03 16.50
CA LYS A 166 -2.33 -2.06 17.52
C LYS A 166 -3.37 -3.09 17.10
N LEU A 167 -4.49 -2.65 16.54
CA LEU A 167 -5.56 -3.52 16.05
C LEU A 167 -5.05 -4.44 14.93
N ARG A 168 -4.48 -3.87 13.87
CA ARG A 168 -3.98 -4.65 12.73
C ARG A 168 -2.82 -5.56 13.11
N ARG A 169 -1.91 -5.10 13.97
CA ARG A 169 -0.80 -5.91 14.49
C ARG A 169 -1.31 -7.12 15.28
N ALA A 170 -2.36 -6.94 16.09
CA ALA A 170 -2.98 -8.04 16.82
C ALA A 170 -3.61 -9.07 15.88
N GLU A 171 -4.29 -8.63 14.81
CA GLU A 171 -4.86 -9.52 13.79
C GLU A 171 -3.78 -10.32 13.05
N ILE A 172 -2.69 -9.66 12.63
CA ILE A 172 -1.56 -10.30 11.97
C ILE A 172 -0.89 -11.33 12.90
N ASN A 173 -0.66 -10.98 14.17
CA ASN A 173 -0.07 -11.88 15.15
C ASN A 173 -0.96 -13.10 15.41
N LYS A 174 -2.27 -12.89 15.54
CA LYS A 174 -3.26 -13.96 15.73
C LYS A 174 -3.32 -14.88 14.51
N ALA A 175 -3.23 -14.33 13.30
CA ALA A 175 -3.24 -15.09 12.05
C ALA A 175 -1.92 -15.85 11.79
N GLY A 176 -0.85 -15.48 12.48
CA GLY A 176 0.46 -16.13 12.41
C GLY A 176 1.28 -15.66 11.21
N ILE A 177 2.48 -15.11 11.48
CA ILE A 177 3.37 -14.58 10.44
C ILE A 177 3.79 -15.63 9.40
N GLU A 178 3.83 -16.91 9.80
CA GLU A 178 4.21 -18.04 8.95
C GLU A 178 3.22 -18.27 7.78
N ASN A 179 2.01 -17.73 7.90
CA ASN A 179 0.95 -17.79 6.89
C ASN A 179 0.96 -16.59 5.93
N ILE A 180 1.99 -15.74 6.01
CA ILE A 180 2.17 -14.58 5.12
C ILE A 180 3.04 -14.99 3.92
N TYR A 181 2.73 -14.44 2.77
CA TYR A 181 3.42 -14.71 1.50
C TYR A 181 3.96 -13.41 0.90
N PHE A 182 5.15 -13.51 0.31
CA PHE A 182 5.80 -12.43 -0.42
C PHE A 182 5.97 -12.79 -1.89
N ALA A 183 5.47 -11.95 -2.79
CA ALA A 183 5.62 -12.13 -4.21
C ALA A 183 6.14 -10.86 -4.89
N TRP A 184 6.99 -11.04 -5.91
CA TRP A 184 7.67 -9.96 -6.62
C TRP A 184 7.48 -10.07 -8.13
N TRP A 185 7.33 -8.93 -8.79
CA TRP A 185 7.28 -8.78 -10.24
C TRP A 185 8.15 -7.60 -10.71
N GLY A 186 8.68 -7.72 -11.92
CA GLY A 186 9.52 -6.67 -12.50
C GLY A 186 10.97 -6.76 -12.07
N SER A 187 11.70 -5.65 -12.16
CA SER A 187 13.14 -5.63 -11.91
C SER A 187 13.48 -5.61 -10.42
N GLN A 188 14.52 -6.35 -10.03
CA GLN A 188 15.11 -6.27 -8.69
C GLN A 188 15.96 -5.00 -8.47
N LYS A 189 16.34 -4.30 -9.55
CA LYS A 189 17.14 -3.07 -9.47
C LYS A 189 16.26 -1.89 -9.08
N ARG A 190 16.83 -1.01 -8.26
CA ARG A 190 16.22 0.26 -7.88
C ARG A 190 16.04 1.15 -9.12
N ASP A 191 15.04 2.03 -9.06
CA ASP A 191 14.69 2.98 -10.13
C ASP A 191 14.27 2.30 -11.45
N GLU A 192 13.93 1.01 -11.38
CA GLU A 192 13.35 0.24 -12.48
C GLU A 192 11.95 -0.27 -12.11
N ARG A 193 11.14 -0.54 -13.14
CA ARG A 193 9.73 -0.94 -13.02
C ARG A 193 9.57 -2.20 -12.17
N HIS A 194 8.80 -2.12 -11.10
CA HIS A 194 8.56 -3.25 -10.20
C HIS A 194 7.22 -3.18 -9.48
N TYR A 195 6.85 -4.31 -8.89
CA TYR A 195 5.65 -4.49 -8.10
C TYR A 195 5.88 -5.62 -7.10
N TYR A 196 5.29 -5.51 -5.91
CA TYR A 196 5.24 -6.63 -4.98
C TYR A 196 3.90 -6.75 -4.27
N ARG A 197 3.65 -7.95 -3.75
CA ARG A 197 2.48 -8.29 -2.94
C ARG A 197 2.94 -8.92 -1.63
N VAL A 198 2.37 -8.48 -0.53
CA VAL A 198 2.42 -9.16 0.77
C VAL A 198 1.01 -9.54 1.15
N GLN A 199 0.75 -10.83 1.36
CA GLN A 199 -0.59 -11.31 1.67
C GLN A 199 -0.54 -12.26 2.84
N GLY A 200 -1.31 -11.94 3.88
CA GLY A 200 -1.60 -12.85 4.98
C GLY A 200 -3.05 -13.31 4.96
N PRO A 201 -3.50 -14.05 5.97
CA PRO A 201 -4.89 -14.51 6.05
C PRO A 201 -5.91 -13.37 6.20
N THR A 202 -5.51 -12.23 6.78
CA THR A 202 -6.41 -11.11 7.10
C THR A 202 -6.22 -9.89 6.20
N PHE A 203 -5.14 -9.83 5.41
CA PHE A 203 -4.78 -8.60 4.70
C PHE A 203 -4.07 -8.86 3.37
N LEU A 204 -4.15 -7.86 2.51
CA LEU A 204 -3.43 -7.77 1.25
C LEU A 204 -2.76 -6.40 1.15
N VAL A 205 -1.45 -6.40 0.92
CA VAL A 205 -0.67 -5.23 0.52
C VAL A 205 -0.21 -5.41 -0.90
N GLU A 206 -0.41 -4.37 -1.71
CA GLU A 206 0.24 -4.24 -3.01
C GLU A 206 1.08 -2.95 -3.04
N TYR A 207 2.21 -3.03 -3.74
CA TYR A 207 3.07 -1.89 -4.04
C TYR A 207 3.40 -1.94 -5.53
N ASN A 208 3.17 -0.84 -6.24
CA ASN A 208 3.49 -0.68 -7.64
C ASN A 208 4.37 0.56 -7.81
N ASN A 209 5.43 0.44 -8.61
CA ASN A 209 6.15 1.60 -9.12
C ASN A 209 6.63 1.31 -10.54
N THR A 210 5.71 1.46 -11.50
CA THR A 210 5.97 1.18 -12.92
C THR A 210 5.81 2.38 -13.84
N GLN A 211 5.13 3.43 -13.38
CA GLN A 211 4.87 4.64 -14.17
C GLN A 211 6.03 5.64 -14.04
N ASN A 212 6.11 6.58 -14.99
CA ASN A 212 7.08 7.69 -15.01
C ASN A 212 8.53 7.27 -14.71
N SER A 213 9.01 6.23 -15.40
CA SER A 213 10.36 5.67 -15.18
C SER A 213 10.58 5.16 -13.76
N ALA A 214 9.59 4.45 -13.21
CA ALA A 214 9.59 3.97 -11.82
C ALA A 214 9.78 5.12 -10.81
N ASN A 215 9.09 6.24 -11.07
CA ASN A 215 9.05 7.38 -10.17
C ASN A 215 7.62 7.83 -9.86
N HIS A 216 6.67 6.91 -9.94
CA HIS A 216 5.28 7.14 -9.60
C HIS A 216 4.79 5.88 -8.87
N VAL A 217 4.83 5.99 -7.55
CA VAL A 217 4.56 4.87 -6.63
C VAL A 217 3.09 4.89 -6.20
N HIS A 218 2.51 3.70 -6.13
CA HIS A 218 1.22 3.43 -5.52
C HIS A 218 1.36 2.27 -4.53
N SER A 219 0.72 2.36 -3.38
CA SER A 219 0.58 1.26 -2.44
C SER A 219 -0.81 1.25 -1.83
N ILE A 220 -1.35 0.05 -1.66
CA ILE A 220 -2.68 -0.16 -1.08
C ILE A 220 -2.63 -1.28 -0.04
N TRP A 221 -3.32 -1.06 1.08
CA TRP A 221 -3.61 -2.06 2.11
C TRP A 221 -5.11 -2.34 2.13
N ARG A 222 -5.48 -3.62 2.09
CA ARG A 222 -6.87 -4.10 2.02
C ARG A 222 -7.12 -5.18 3.06
N ASN A 223 -8.36 -5.28 3.55
CA ASN A 223 -8.78 -6.35 4.46
C ASN A 223 -9.43 -7.49 3.67
N LEU A 224 -8.86 -8.69 3.70
CA LEU A 224 -9.38 -9.83 2.93
C LEU A 224 -10.77 -10.32 3.41
N ALA A 225 -11.18 -9.98 4.62
CA ALA A 225 -12.55 -10.23 5.08
C ALA A 225 -13.57 -9.25 4.48
N GLY A 226 -13.10 -8.09 3.99
CA GLY A 226 -13.95 -7.07 3.39
C GLY A 226 -13.54 -5.65 3.80
N ASP A 227 -13.56 -4.76 2.82
CA ASP A 227 -13.33 -3.33 3.02
C ASP A 227 -14.62 -2.60 3.41
N PHE A 228 -14.47 -1.43 4.05
CA PHE A 228 -15.58 -0.62 4.56
C PHE A 228 -16.48 -1.32 5.59
N ASN A 229 -15.99 -2.39 6.23
CA ASN A 229 -16.80 -3.29 7.05
C ASN A 229 -17.96 -3.94 6.26
N ILE A 230 -17.75 -4.15 4.95
CA ILE A 230 -18.66 -4.85 4.06
C ILE A 230 -17.98 -6.16 3.65
N PRO A 231 -18.56 -7.33 3.95
CA PRO A 231 -17.98 -8.62 3.58
C PRO A 231 -17.70 -8.70 2.08
N VAL A 232 -16.60 -9.36 1.71
CA VAL A 232 -16.40 -9.74 0.31
C VAL A 232 -17.54 -10.69 -0.07
N ALA A 233 -18.22 -10.42 -1.19
CA ALA A 233 -19.24 -11.33 -1.68
C ALA A 233 -18.60 -12.70 -1.96
N GLU A 234 -19.08 -13.76 -1.33
CA GLU A 234 -18.74 -15.11 -1.72
C GLU A 234 -19.15 -15.30 -3.19
N GLY A 235 -18.23 -15.82 -4.01
CA GLY A 235 -18.32 -15.81 -5.46
C GLY A 235 -19.67 -16.29 -5.98
N LYS A 236 -20.18 -15.58 -7.01
CA LYS A 236 -21.05 -16.19 -8.02
C LYS A 236 -20.19 -16.94 -9.03
#